data_AF-A0A1Q7YMK5-F1
#
_entry.id   AF-A0A1Q7YMK5-F1
#
_cell.length_a   1.000
_cell.length_b   1.000
_cell.length_c   1.000
_cell.angle_alpha   90.00
_cell.angle_beta   90.00
_cell.angle_gamma   90.00
#
_symmetry.space_group_name_H-M   'P 1'
#
loop_
_entity.id
_entity.type
_entity.pdbx_description
1 polymer ?
#
loop_
_entity_poly.entity_id
_entity_poly.type
_entity_poly.pdbx_seq_one_letter_code
_entity_poly.pdbx_strand_id
1 'polypeptide(L)' 'MTGQSSRSEVLKEALRARHDEPFEKALGRAIRHLGGRYPEYVALIAEVREYARAHKLDLRTAARALASQP' A
#
# COMPACT_ATOMS: atom_id res chain seq x y z
N MET A 1 15.31 4.78 15.76
CA MET A 1 15.08 3.58 14.93
C MET A 1 14.19 3.96 13.76
N THR A 2 14.76 4.31 12.61
CA THR A 2 14.00 4.44 11.35
C THR A 2 13.97 3.06 10.72
N GLY A 3 13.11 2.19 11.22
CA GLY A 3 12.82 0.90 10.57
C GLY A 3 12.04 1.20 9.30
N GLN A 4 12.75 1.42 8.21
CA GLN A 4 12.14 1.68 6.91
C GLN A 4 11.49 0.36 6.47
N SER A 5 10.21 0.19 6.80
CA SER A 5 9.46 -1.02 6.44
C SER A 5 9.43 -1.13 4.93
N SER A 6 9.64 -2.34 4.42
CA SER A 6 9.67 -2.56 2.98
C SER A 6 8.31 -2.27 2.35
N ARG A 7 8.33 -1.86 1.08
CA ARG A 7 7.13 -1.65 0.27
C ARG A 7 6.16 -2.84 0.37
N SER A 8 6.67 -4.06 0.29
CA SER A 8 5.89 -5.30 0.41
C SER A 8 5.21 -5.42 1.77
N GLU A 9 5.91 -5.11 2.88
CA GLU A 9 5.34 -5.16 4.23
C GLU A 9 4.21 -4.15 4.41
N VAL A 10 4.40 -2.92 3.94
CA VAL A 10 3.36 -1.88 4.02
C VAL A 10 2.10 -2.28 3.24
N LEU A 11 2.27 -2.82 2.03
CA LEU A 11 1.13 -3.27 1.22
C LEU A 11 0.43 -4.48 1.86
N LYS A 12 1.19 -5.45 2.41
CA LYS A 12 0.61 -6.59 3.14
C LYS A 12 -0.18 -6.14 4.36
N GLU A 13 0.35 -5.18 5.11
CA GLU A 13 -0.35 -4.63 6.28
C GLU A 13 -1.63 -3.89 5.87
N ALA A 14 -1.59 -3.08 4.80
CA ALA A 14 -2.78 -2.42 4.27
C ALA A 14 -3.85 -3.42 3.78
N LEU A 15 -3.44 -4.56 3.23
CA LEU A 15 -4.32 -5.62 2.76
C LEU A 15 -4.93 -6.47 3.88
N ARG A 16 -4.41 -6.40 5.12
CA ARG A 16 -5.01 -7.06 6.30
C ARG A 16 -6.28 -6.35 6.77
N ALA A 17 -6.44 -5.05 6.45
CA ALA A 17 -7.65 -4.32 6.77
C ALA A 17 -8.85 -4.95 6.06
N ARG A 18 -9.97 -5.07 6.79
CA ARG A 18 -11.23 -5.56 6.23
C ARG A 18 -11.69 -4.66 5.08
N HIS A 19 -12.58 -5.18 4.23
CA HIS A 19 -13.15 -4.44 3.09
C HIS A 19 -14.13 -3.32 3.51
N ASP A 20 -14.25 -3.03 4.80
CA ASP A 20 -15.10 -2.00 5.37
C ASP A 20 -14.54 -0.58 5.18
N GLU A 21 -13.25 -0.43 4.88
CA GLU A 21 -12.64 0.85 4.52
C GLU A 21 -12.01 0.89 3.12
N PRO A 22 -11.94 2.09 2.49
CA PRO A 22 -11.18 2.28 1.25
C PRO A 22 -9.70 1.92 1.42
N PHE A 23 -9.09 1.41 0.36
CA PHE A 23 -7.69 0.98 0.38
C PHE A 23 -6.74 2.10 0.78
N GLU A 24 -6.98 3.34 0.33
CA GLU A 24 -6.16 4.50 0.69
C GLU A 24 -6.11 4.74 2.20
N LYS A 25 -7.23 4.55 2.88
CA LYS A 25 -7.32 4.73 4.33
C LYS A 25 -6.56 3.62 5.06
N ALA A 26 -6.72 2.38 4.61
CA ALA A 26 -5.96 1.24 5.12
C ALA A 26 -4.45 1.43 4.89
N LEU A 27 -4.03 1.93 3.73
CA LEU A 27 -2.64 2.22 3.40
C LEU A 27 -2.06 3.31 4.31
N GLY A 28 -2.79 4.42 4.51
CA GLY A 28 -2.37 5.47 5.43
C GLY A 28 -2.21 4.97 6.87
N ARG A 29 -3.08 4.05 7.32
CA ARG A 29 -2.95 3.38 8.62
C ARG A 29 -1.72 2.48 8.68
N ALA A 30 -1.50 1.64 7.67
CA ALA A 30 -0.36 0.74 7.60
C ALA A 30 0.97 1.50 7.67
N ILE A 31 1.10 2.60 6.91
CA ILE A 31 2.28 3.46 6.92
C ILE A 31 2.52 4.04 8.30
N ARG A 32 1.49 4.59 8.97
CA ARG A 32 1.63 5.11 10.34
C ARG A 32 1.99 4.02 11.34
N HIS A 33 1.37 2.84 11.22
CA HIS A 33 1.63 1.70 12.09
C HIS A 33 3.09 1.23 11.98
N LEU A 34 3.66 1.29 10.79
CA LEU A 34 5.02 0.88 10.47
C LEU A 34 6.06 2.03 10.61
N GLY A 35 5.68 3.16 11.21
CA GLY A 35 6.58 4.28 11.49
C GLY A 35 6.91 5.17 10.28
N GLY A 36 6.18 5.00 9.18
CA GLY A 36 6.35 5.76 7.96
C GLY A 36 5.69 7.14 7.99
N ARG A 37 5.93 7.93 6.93
CA ARG A 37 5.50 9.34 6.82
C ARG A 37 4.64 9.61 5.59
N TYR A 38 3.99 10.76 5.56
CA TYR A 38 3.12 11.17 4.45
C TYR A 38 3.76 11.09 3.05
N PRO A 39 5.05 11.45 2.84
CA PRO A 39 5.69 11.29 1.53
C PRO A 39 5.72 9.83 1.04
N GLU A 40 5.89 8.88 1.95
CA GLU A 40 5.88 7.44 1.62
C GLU A 40 4.48 7.00 1.19
N TYR A 41 3.43 7.54 1.84
CA TYR A 41 2.05 7.32 1.40
C TYR A 41 1.82 7.80 -0.02
N VAL A 42 2.27 9.01 -0.35
CA VAL A 42 2.11 9.58 -1.69
C VAL A 42 2.85 8.74 -2.74
N ALA A 43 4.06 8.29 -2.45
CA ALA A 43 4.84 7.45 -3.35
C ALA A 43 4.17 6.08 -3.58
N LEU A 44 3.80 5.38 -2.51
CA LEU A 44 3.16 4.06 -2.59
C LEU A 44 1.80 4.11 -3.27
N ILE A 45 0.94 5.10 -2.97
CA ILE A 45 -0.38 5.17 -3.59
C ILE A 45 -0.28 5.54 -5.08
N ALA A 46 0.72 6.34 -5.48
CA ALA A 46 0.99 6.61 -6.88
C ALA A 46 1.39 5.33 -7.62
N GLU A 47 2.31 4.53 -7.06
CA GLU A 47 2.74 3.25 -7.63
C GLU A 47 1.56 2.28 -7.81
N VAL A 48 0.72 2.13 -6.77
CA VAL A 48 -0.46 1.26 -6.84
C VAL A 48 -1.45 1.74 -7.92
N ARG A 49 -1.67 3.06 -8.03
CA ARG A 49 -2.58 3.64 -9.04
C ARG A 49 -2.05 3.47 -10.45
N GLU A 50 -0.76 3.68 -10.67
CA GLU A 50 -0.14 3.47 -11.98
C GLU A 50 -0.22 1.99 -12.40
N TYR A 51 0.09 1.07 -11.49
CA TYR A 51 -0.04 -0.36 -11.76
C TYR A 51 -1.50 -0.75 -12.06
N ALA A 52 -2.44 -0.27 -11.25
CA ALA A 52 -3.87 -0.51 -11.44
C ALA A 52 -4.36 -0.02 -12.81
N ARG A 53 -3.95 1.18 -13.24
CA ARG A 53 -4.30 1.73 -14.56
C ARG A 53 -3.71 0.90 -15.70
N ALA A 54 -2.42 0.59 -15.63
CA ALA A 54 -1.72 -0.17 -16.66
C ALA A 54 -2.33 -1.57 -16.85
N HIS A 55 -2.84 -2.18 -15.78
CA HIS A 55 -3.36 -3.56 -15.80
C HIS A 55 -4.89 -3.65 -15.72
N LYS A 56 -5.60 -2.51 -15.70
CA LYS A 56 -7.07 -2.44 -15.54
C LYS A 56 -7.58 -3.18 -14.30
N LEU A 57 -6.89 -3.02 -13.17
CA LEU A 57 -7.22 -3.65 -11.89
C LEU A 57 -7.82 -2.66 -10.91
N ASP A 58 -8.53 -3.16 -9.89
CA ASP A 58 -8.83 -2.37 -8.70
C ASP A 58 -7.56 -2.18 -7.84
N LEU A 59 -7.60 -1.20 -6.92
CA LEU A 59 -6.44 -0.85 -6.09
C LEU A 59 -5.99 -1.98 -5.16
N ARG A 60 -6.90 -2.81 -4.64
CA ARG A 60 -6.52 -3.93 -3.75
C ARG A 60 -5.87 -5.05 -4.53
N THR A 61 -6.38 -5.36 -5.73
CA THR A 61 -5.79 -6.36 -6.62
C THR A 61 -4.43 -5.90 -7.12
N ALA A 62 -4.29 -4.61 -7.51
CA ALA A 62 -3.00 -4.02 -7.85
C ALA A 62 -2.00 -4.05 -6.68
N ALA A 63 -2.42 -3.65 -5.48
CA ALA A 63 -1.59 -3.71 -4.28
C ALA A 63 -1.15 -5.14 -3.94
N ARG A 64 -2.02 -6.14 -4.13
CA ARG A 64 -1.67 -7.55 -3.93
C ARG A 64 -0.61 -8.01 -4.93
N ALA A 65 -0.76 -7.66 -6.21
CA ALA A 65 0.23 -7.98 -7.24
C ALA A 65 1.59 -7.33 -6.93
N LEU A 66 1.58 -6.06 -6.52
CA LEU A 66 2.77 -5.32 -6.13
C LEU A 66 3.44 -5.90 -4.87
N ALA A 67 2.66 -6.32 -3.87
CA ALA A 67 3.18 -6.92 -2.63
C ALA A 67 3.87 -8.28 -2.85
N SER A 68 3.49 -8.99 -3.92
CA SER A 68 4.09 -10.27 -4.34
C SER A 68 5.36 -10.11 -5.18
N GLN A 69 5.66 -8.89 -5.66
CA GLN A 69 6.91 -8.62 -6.36
C GLN A 69 8.07 -8.50 -5.35
N PRO A 70 9.26 -9.04 -5.69
CA PRO A 70 10.46 -8.93 -4.86
C PRO A 70 10.89 -7.48 -4.62
#